data_AF-A0A1J5Q3Q4-F1
#
_entry.id   AF-A0A1J5Q3Q4-F1
#
_cell.length_a   1.000
_cell.length_b   1.000
_cell.length_c   1.000
_cell.angle_alpha   90.00
_cell.angle_beta   90.00
_cell.angle_gamma   90.00
#
_symmetry.space_group_name_H-M   'P 1'
#
loop_
_entity.id
_entity.type
_entity.pdbx_description
1 polymer ?
#
loop_
_entity_poly.entity_id
_entity_poly.type
_entity_poly.pdbx_seq_one_letter_code
_entity_poly.pdbx_strand_id
1 'polypeptide(L)'
;MQRRSQTHPPLALVLVLATQAFMTKTVTGRAMQAVAQNTESASVLGINVPRMIFYAFAINAVLAVAAALLVTPTYLAKFDMGESLGNKAFFAAIIGGFNNSRGALLGGLGVGVCENLASAYISPAYKDAVALVIFMVVILFKPQGLLGKKEERKV
;
A
#
# COMPACT_ATOMS: atom_id res chain seq x y z
N MET A 1 31.74 3.81 10.45
CA MET A 1 31.64 3.84 8.97
C MET A 1 30.27 3.30 8.50
N GLN A 2 29.17 4.02 8.73
CA GLN A 2 27.79 3.51 8.56
C GLN A 2 26.90 4.41 7.67
N ARG A 3 27.50 5.17 6.75
CA ARG A 3 26.83 6.26 6.00
C ARG A 3 26.51 5.96 4.52
N ARG A 4 26.46 4.69 4.05
CA ARG A 4 26.41 4.40 2.60
C ARG A 4 25.21 3.64 2.01
N SER A 5 24.15 3.30 2.74
CA SER A 5 23.00 2.55 2.16
C SER A 5 21.72 3.36 1.95
N GLN A 6 21.80 4.68 1.77
CA GLN A 6 20.65 5.55 1.51
C GLN A 6 20.21 5.60 0.02
N THR A 7 20.57 4.61 -0.82
CA THR A 7 20.29 4.61 -2.27
C THR A 7 19.11 3.75 -2.72
N HIS A 8 18.31 3.18 -1.80
CA HIS A 8 17.10 2.44 -2.17
C HIS A 8 15.79 3.24 -2.44
N PRO A 9 15.63 4.55 -2.08
CA PRO A 9 14.37 5.25 -2.39
C PRO A 9 14.02 5.37 -3.89
N PRO A 10 14.97 5.49 -4.86
CA PRO A 10 14.58 5.60 -6.27
C PRO A 10 13.97 4.31 -6.82
N LEU A 11 14.38 3.12 -6.34
CA LEU A 11 13.83 1.85 -6.83
C LEU A 11 12.37 1.66 -6.39
N ALA A 12 12.06 1.97 -5.13
CA ALA A 12 10.69 1.94 -4.64
C ALA A 12 9.80 2.94 -5.40
N LEU A 13 10.31 4.16 -5.63
CA LEU A 13 9.59 5.19 -6.40
C LEU A 13 9.36 4.75 -7.86
N VAL A 14 10.36 4.16 -8.51
CA VAL A 14 10.27 3.65 -9.88
C VAL A 14 9.27 2.49 -9.96
N LEU A 15 9.28 1.57 -9.00
CA LEU A 15 8.36 0.44 -8.96
C LEU A 15 6.91 0.91 -8.77
N VAL A 16 6.70 1.84 -7.84
CA VAL A 16 5.41 2.49 -7.62
C VAL A 16 4.92 3.22 -8.88
N LEU A 17 5.78 4.02 -9.51
CA LEU A 17 5.43 4.75 -10.73
C LEU A 17 5.16 3.81 -11.91
N ALA A 18 5.92 2.71 -12.02
CA ALA A 18 5.72 1.69 -13.04
C ALA A 18 4.38 0.98 -12.86
N THR A 19 4.03 0.57 -11.65
CA THR A 19 2.73 -0.05 -11.35
C THR A 19 1.57 0.92 -11.57
N GLN A 20 1.71 2.19 -11.16
CA GLN A 20 0.67 3.19 -11.35
C GLN A 20 0.49 3.55 -12.84
N ALA A 21 1.58 3.62 -13.60
CA ALA A 21 1.56 3.80 -15.05
C ALA A 21 0.93 2.58 -15.75
N PHE A 22 1.25 1.36 -15.31
CA PHE A 22 0.66 0.14 -15.83
C PHE A 22 -0.86 0.14 -15.60
N MET A 23 -1.32 0.41 -14.38
CA MET A 23 -2.76 0.47 -14.09
C MET A 23 -3.51 1.58 -14.84
N THR A 24 -2.88 2.73 -15.08
CA THR A 24 -3.55 3.90 -15.68
C THR A 24 -3.50 3.89 -17.22
N LYS A 25 -2.41 3.41 -17.82
CA LYS A 25 -2.24 3.42 -19.29
C LYS A 25 -2.67 2.13 -19.99
N THR A 26 -2.71 0.98 -19.31
CA THR A 26 -3.01 -0.29 -19.99
C THR A 26 -4.51 -0.58 -20.06
N VAL A 27 -4.94 -1.16 -21.18
CA VAL A 27 -6.31 -1.60 -21.43
C VAL A 27 -6.74 -2.67 -20.41
N THR A 28 -5.79 -3.54 -20.04
CA THR A 28 -5.93 -4.52 -18.95
C THR A 28 -6.16 -3.86 -17.60
N GLY A 29 -5.43 -2.77 -17.28
CA GLY A 29 -5.64 -2.00 -16.05
C GLY A 29 -7.03 -1.39 -15.91
N ARG A 30 -7.58 -0.84 -16.99
CA ARG A 30 -8.94 -0.26 -17.01
C ARG A 30 -10.01 -1.34 -16.90
N ALA A 31 -9.80 -2.49 -17.55
CA ALA A 31 -10.72 -3.60 -17.46
C ALA A 31 -10.66 -4.31 -16.08
N MET A 32 -9.52 -4.32 -15.37
CA MET A 32 -9.44 -4.71 -13.95
C MET A 32 -10.32 -3.82 -13.08
N GLN A 33 -10.27 -2.50 -13.28
CA GLN A 33 -11.10 -1.55 -12.52
C GLN A 33 -12.59 -1.72 -12.82
N ALA A 34 -12.96 -2.02 -14.07
CA ALA A 34 -14.35 -2.30 -14.43
C ALA A 34 -14.89 -3.56 -13.73
N VAL A 35 -14.09 -4.62 -13.66
CA VAL A 35 -14.44 -5.85 -12.91
C VAL A 35 -14.56 -5.56 -11.41
N ALA A 36 -13.70 -4.69 -10.86
CA ALA A 36 -13.76 -4.31 -9.44
C ALA A 36 -15.02 -3.51 -9.06
N GLN A 37 -15.62 -2.78 -10.02
CA GLN A 37 -16.87 -2.04 -9.79
C GLN A 37 -18.10 -2.95 -9.88
N ASN A 38 -18.18 -3.78 -10.93
CA ASN A 38 -19.26 -4.74 -11.07
C ASN A 38 -18.85 -5.92 -11.96
N THR A 39 -18.63 -7.07 -11.33
CA THR A 39 -18.25 -8.31 -12.00
C THR A 39 -19.29 -8.78 -13.02
N GLU A 40 -20.59 -8.62 -12.70
CA GLU A 40 -21.68 -9.05 -13.59
C GLU A 40 -21.78 -8.14 -14.83
N SER A 41 -21.70 -6.82 -14.65
CA SER A 41 -21.71 -5.91 -15.80
C SER A 41 -20.47 -6.09 -16.68
N ALA A 42 -19.32 -6.38 -16.09
CA ALA A 42 -18.09 -6.64 -16.83
C ALA A 42 -18.16 -7.93 -17.67
N SER A 43 -18.80 -8.98 -17.16
CA SER A 43 -18.95 -10.24 -17.91
C SER A 43 -19.91 -10.09 -19.11
N VAL A 44 -20.96 -9.29 -18.96
CA VAL A 44 -21.91 -8.94 -20.05
C VAL A 44 -21.23 -8.13 -21.16
N LEU A 45 -20.23 -7.31 -20.81
CA LEU A 45 -19.41 -6.56 -21.77
C LEU A 45 -18.33 -7.42 -22.47
N GLY A 46 -18.31 -8.73 -22.25
CA GLY A 46 -17.36 -9.65 -22.86
C GLY A 46 -15.98 -9.67 -22.21
N ILE A 47 -15.82 -9.08 -21.02
CA ILE A 47 -14.56 -9.11 -20.27
C ILE A 47 -14.42 -10.47 -19.59
N ASN A 48 -13.29 -11.13 -19.82
CA ASN A 48 -12.98 -12.40 -19.15
C ASN A 48 -12.56 -12.14 -17.68
N VAL A 49 -13.54 -12.17 -16.77
CA VAL A 49 -13.38 -11.96 -15.33
C VAL A 49 -12.30 -12.86 -14.70
N PRO A 50 -12.29 -14.20 -14.87
CA PRO A 50 -11.31 -15.05 -14.19
C PRO A 50 -9.87 -14.76 -14.64
N ARG A 51 -9.65 -14.42 -15.92
CA ARG A 51 -8.33 -13.98 -16.39
C ARG A 51 -7.91 -12.66 -15.74
N MET A 52 -8.86 -11.76 -15.51
CA MET A 52 -8.61 -10.46 -14.88
C MET A 52 -8.24 -10.60 -13.40
N ILE A 53 -8.91 -11.49 -12.67
CA ILE A 53 -8.57 -11.84 -11.29
C ILE A 53 -7.16 -12.45 -11.22
N PHE A 54 -6.84 -13.37 -12.13
CA PHE A 54 -5.51 -13.98 -12.19
C PHE A 54 -4.41 -12.92 -12.41
N TYR A 55 -4.63 -11.94 -13.29
CA TYR A 55 -3.69 -10.85 -13.48
C TYR A 55 -3.52 -9.98 -12.22
N ALA A 56 -4.60 -9.69 -11.50
CA ALA A 56 -4.51 -8.94 -10.24
C ALA A 56 -3.65 -9.69 -9.21
N PHE A 57 -3.86 -11.00 -9.04
CA PHE A 57 -3.05 -11.83 -8.16
C PHE A 57 -1.58 -11.92 -8.61
N ALA A 58 -1.33 -12.12 -9.91
CA ALA A 58 0.02 -12.19 -10.46
C ALA A 58 0.79 -10.88 -10.24
N ILE A 59 0.15 -9.74 -10.48
CA ILE A 59 0.75 -8.41 -10.25
C ILE A 59 1.05 -8.22 -8.75
N ASN A 60 0.12 -8.58 -7.87
CA ASN A 60 0.33 -8.49 -6.42
C ASN A 60 1.49 -9.39 -5.95
N ALA A 61 1.61 -10.60 -6.47
CA ALA A 61 2.72 -11.50 -6.14
C ALA A 61 4.07 -10.90 -6.54
N VAL A 62 4.17 -10.34 -7.75
CA VAL A 62 5.40 -9.69 -8.22
C VAL A 62 5.75 -8.46 -7.35
N LEU A 63 4.75 -7.65 -7.01
CA LEU A 63 4.91 -6.50 -6.11
C LEU A 63 5.37 -6.91 -4.70
N ALA A 64 4.78 -7.97 -4.14
CA ALA A 64 5.14 -8.48 -2.82
C ALA A 64 6.58 -9.02 -2.79
N VAL A 65 7.00 -9.77 -3.81
CA VAL A 65 8.38 -10.26 -3.93
C VAL A 65 9.36 -9.10 -4.07
N ALA A 66 9.05 -8.11 -4.91
CA ALA A 66 9.89 -6.91 -5.04
C ALA A 66 10.02 -6.16 -3.71
N ALA A 67 8.92 -5.96 -2.99
CA ALA A 67 8.92 -5.31 -1.68
C ALA A 67 9.71 -6.11 -0.64
N ALA A 68 9.55 -7.43 -0.60
CA ALA A 68 10.29 -8.30 0.32
C ALA A 68 11.81 -8.23 0.07
N LEU A 69 12.25 -8.29 -1.20
CA LEU A 69 13.66 -8.16 -1.56
C LEU A 69 14.26 -6.80 -1.14
N LEU A 70 13.46 -5.74 -1.15
CA LEU A 70 13.85 -4.40 -0.68
C LEU A 70 13.95 -4.33 0.86
N VAL A 71 13.11 -5.06 1.60
CA VAL A 71 13.07 -5.02 3.08
C VAL A 71 14.11 -5.94 3.72
N THR A 72 14.38 -7.11 3.15
CA THR A 72 15.32 -8.13 3.66
C THR A 72 16.72 -7.61 4.02
N PRO A 73 17.41 -6.76 3.23
CA PRO A 73 18.73 -6.26 3.60
C PRO A 73 18.70 -5.23 4.74
N THR A 74 17.53 -4.65 5.04
CA THR A 74 17.37 -3.60 6.05
C THR A 74 17.06 -4.18 7.43
N TYR A 75 16.34 -5.30 7.48
CA TYR A 75 15.99 -6.00 8.72
C TYR A 75 16.77 -7.31 8.81
N LEU A 76 17.61 -7.49 9.84
CA LEU A 76 18.20 -8.81 10.12
C LEU A 76 17.08 -9.85 10.21
N ALA A 77 17.19 -10.95 9.46
CA ALA A 77 16.21 -12.02 9.45
C ALA A 77 16.01 -12.59 10.87
N LYS A 78 14.99 -12.08 11.57
CA LYS A 78 14.47 -12.63 12.83
C LYS A 78 13.06 -13.13 12.56
N PHE A 79 12.67 -14.21 13.23
CA PHE A 79 11.35 -14.83 13.06
C PHE A 79 10.18 -13.86 13.36
N ASP A 80 10.41 -12.86 14.21
CA ASP A 80 9.43 -11.85 14.63
C ASP A 80 9.21 -10.71 13.61
N MET A 81 10.05 -10.59 12.58
CA MET A 81 10.00 -9.43 11.67
C MET A 81 8.68 -9.32 10.89
N GLY A 82 7.99 -10.44 10.67
CA GLY A 82 6.72 -10.45 9.94
C GLY A 82 5.59 -9.76 10.70
N GLU A 83 5.52 -9.92 12.02
CA GLU A 83 4.45 -9.35 12.84
C GLU A 83 4.54 -7.82 12.87
N SER A 84 5.72 -7.28 13.19
CA SER A 84 5.92 -5.82 13.24
C SER A 84 5.72 -5.17 11.87
N LEU A 85 6.19 -5.81 10.79
CA LEU A 85 6.02 -5.30 9.43
C LEU A 85 4.55 -5.36 8.97
N GLY A 86 3.84 -6.43 9.32
CA GLY A 86 2.41 -6.61 9.01
C GLY A 86 1.54 -5.53 9.66
N ASN A 87 1.74 -5.28 10.95
CA ASN A 87 1.00 -4.23 11.68
C ASN A 87 1.23 -2.85 11.07
N LYS A 88 2.49 -2.51 10.72
CA LYS A 88 2.83 -1.24 10.06
C LYS A 88 2.22 -1.11 8.67
N ALA A 89 2.26 -2.18 7.86
CA ALA A 89 1.64 -2.21 6.54
C ALA A 89 0.11 -2.04 6.63
N PHE A 90 -0.52 -2.64 7.63
CA PHE A 90 -1.94 -2.50 7.89
C PHE A 90 -2.33 -1.07 8.27
N PHE A 91 -1.57 -0.43 9.17
CA PHE A 91 -1.79 0.97 9.54
C PHE A 91 -1.64 1.90 8.32
N ALA A 92 -0.61 1.70 7.50
CA ALA A 92 -0.40 2.43 6.25
C ALA A 92 -1.57 2.27 5.27
N ALA A 93 -2.07 1.04 5.09
CA ALA A 93 -3.18 0.73 4.18
C ALA A 93 -4.48 1.42 4.61
N ILE A 94 -4.80 1.44 5.90
CA ILE A 94 -6.02 2.07 6.40
C ILE A 94 -5.94 3.59 6.35
N ILE A 95 -4.81 4.17 6.76
CA ILE A 95 -4.60 5.62 6.71
C ILE A 95 -4.69 6.13 5.26
N GLY A 96 -4.15 5.37 4.31
CA GLY A 96 -4.23 5.68 2.89
C GLY A 96 -5.56 5.34 2.21
N GLY A 97 -6.29 4.35 2.74
CA GLY A 97 -7.57 3.86 2.24
C GLY A 97 -7.45 2.74 1.17
N PHE A 98 -8.22 1.67 1.31
CA PHE A 98 -8.18 0.49 0.42
C PHE A 98 -8.66 0.75 -1.02
N ASN A 99 -9.56 1.72 -1.22
CA ASN A 99 -10.20 1.97 -2.51
C ASN A 99 -9.32 2.84 -3.45
N ASN A 100 -8.29 3.52 -2.92
CA ASN A 100 -7.48 4.45 -3.71
C ASN A 100 -5.98 4.13 -3.60
N SER A 101 -5.41 3.57 -4.67
CA SER A 101 -3.98 3.25 -4.78
C SER A 101 -3.08 4.48 -4.49
N ARG A 102 -3.47 5.69 -4.94
CA ARG A 102 -2.70 6.92 -4.65
C ARG A 102 -2.79 7.33 -3.18
N GLY A 103 -3.93 7.08 -2.55
CA GLY A 103 -4.13 7.29 -1.11
C GLY A 103 -3.28 6.35 -0.28
N ALA A 104 -3.25 5.05 -0.62
CA ALA A 104 -2.43 4.03 0.02
C ALA A 104 -0.92 4.39 0.02
N LEU A 105 -0.40 4.88 -1.10
CA LEU A 105 1.00 5.31 -1.22
C LEU A 105 1.34 6.50 -0.33
N LEU A 106 0.48 7.52 -0.29
CA LEU A 106 0.66 8.68 0.57
C LEU A 106 0.51 8.33 2.05
N GLY A 107 -0.41 7.42 2.38
CA GLY A 107 -0.58 6.87 3.72
C GLY A 107 0.67 6.12 4.20
N GLY A 108 1.24 5.25 3.38
CA GLY A 108 2.48 4.54 3.70
C GLY A 108 3.69 5.46 3.88
N LEU A 109 3.85 6.47 3.03
CA LEU A 109 4.89 7.49 3.22
C LEU A 109 4.66 8.31 4.49
N GLY A 110 3.43 8.72 4.77
CA GLY A 110 3.08 9.47 5.98
C GLY A 110 3.36 8.69 7.25
N VAL A 111 2.95 7.42 7.31
CA VAL A 111 3.22 6.52 8.45
C VAL A 111 4.72 6.31 8.62
N GLY A 112 5.45 6.05 7.52
CA GLY A 112 6.90 5.85 7.57
C GLY A 112 7.66 7.08 8.09
N VAL A 113 7.24 8.29 7.69
CA VAL A 113 7.82 9.55 8.19
C VAL A 113 7.48 9.75 9.66
N CYS A 114 6.22 9.58 10.06
CA CYS A 114 5.78 9.73 11.45
C CYS A 114 6.51 8.76 12.38
N GLU A 115 6.71 7.51 11.95
CA GLU A 115 7.44 6.51 12.72
C GLU A 115 8.93 6.88 12.87
N ASN A 116 9.57 7.37 11.81
CA ASN A 116 10.96 7.84 11.89
C ASN A 116 11.11 9.03 12.86
N LEU A 117 10.17 9.99 12.84
CA LEU A 117 10.14 11.11 13.78
C LEU A 117 9.88 10.65 15.22
N ALA A 118 8.94 9.73 15.43
CA ALA A 118 8.64 9.16 16.75
C ALA A 118 9.84 8.37 17.31
N SER A 119 10.58 7.67 16.43
CA SER A 119 11.85 7.00 16.76
C SER A 119 12.91 7.95 17.29
N ALA A 120 12.93 9.19 16.80
CA ALA A 120 13.97 10.17 17.12
C ALA A 120 13.69 10.95 18.41
N TYR A 121 12.42 11.09 18.82
CA TYR A 121 12.01 11.99 19.91
C TYR A 121 11.65 11.30 21.25
N ILE A 122 11.11 10.07 21.26
CA ILE A 122 10.56 9.46 22.52
C ILE A 122 11.41 8.29 23.05
N SER A 123 11.55 7.21 22.29
CA SER A 123 12.31 5.97 22.57
C SER A 123 11.80 4.84 21.67
N PRO A 124 12.65 3.91 21.20
CA PRO A 124 12.24 2.81 20.33
C PRO A 124 11.15 1.88 20.92
N ALA A 125 11.05 1.80 22.26
CA ALA A 125 10.14 0.89 22.95
C ALA A 125 8.65 1.30 22.87
N TYR A 126 8.34 2.58 22.63
CA TYR A 126 6.96 3.07 22.54
C TYR A 126 6.49 3.30 21.09
N LYS A 127 7.29 2.92 20.09
CA LYS A 127 6.98 3.13 18.67
C LYS A 127 5.64 2.56 18.25
N ASP A 128 5.38 1.31 18.60
CA ASP A 128 4.18 0.62 18.12
C ASP A 128 2.92 1.15 18.81
N ALA A 129 3.00 1.55 20.08
CA ALA A 129 1.91 2.21 20.80
C ALA A 129 1.56 3.57 20.17
N VAL A 130 2.56 4.38 19.83
CA VAL A 130 2.36 5.69 19.18
C VAL A 130 1.78 5.52 17.77
N ALA A 131 2.26 4.55 16.99
CA ALA A 131 1.72 4.24 15.68
C ALA A 131 0.23 3.84 15.74
N LEU A 132 -0.13 3.03 16.74
CA LEU A 132 -1.51 2.59 16.98
C LEU A 132 -2.42 3.75 17.40
N VAL A 133 -1.93 4.67 18.23
CA VAL A 133 -2.69 5.89 18.59
C VAL A 133 -2.90 6.80 17.38
N ILE A 134 -1.88 7.03 16.56
CA ILE A 134 -1.99 7.82 15.32
C ILE A 134 -3.01 7.18 14.38
N PHE A 135 -2.93 5.87 14.20
CA PHE A 135 -3.89 5.10 13.44
C PHE A 135 -5.33 5.27 13.96
N MET A 136 -5.53 5.17 15.28
CA MET A 136 -6.84 5.34 15.91
C MET A 136 -7.40 6.76 15.67
N VAL A 137 -6.56 7.78 15.81
CA VAL A 137 -6.93 9.18 15.53
C VAL A 137 -7.31 9.36 14.06
N VAL A 138 -6.54 8.81 13.12
CA VAL A 138 -6.85 8.95 11.69
C VAL A 138 -8.18 8.29 11.32
N ILE A 139 -8.47 7.10 11.85
CA ILE A 139 -9.77 6.44 11.63
C ILE A 139 -10.91 7.29 12.19
N LEU A 140 -10.74 7.86 13.39
CA LEU A 140 -11.76 8.67 14.05
C LEU A 140 -12.12 9.91 13.22
N PHE A 141 -11.13 10.58 12.63
CA PHE A 141 -11.34 11.83 11.88
C PHE A 141 -11.58 11.63 10.38
N LYS A 142 -11.08 10.54 9.78
CA LYS A 142 -11.24 10.22 8.35
C LYS A 142 -11.34 8.70 8.10
N PRO A 143 -12.52 8.09 8.33
CA PRO A 143 -12.72 6.64 8.19
C PRO A 143 -12.56 6.11 6.76
N GLN A 144 -12.59 6.97 5.73
CA GLN A 144 -12.36 6.58 4.34
C GLN A 144 -10.90 6.77 3.86
N GLY A 145 -9.97 7.12 4.75
CA GLY A 145 -8.58 7.41 4.41
C GLY A 145 -8.36 8.80 3.80
N LEU A 146 -7.10 9.17 3.56
CA LEU A 146 -6.70 10.53 3.19
C LEU A 146 -7.31 11.05 1.87
N LEU A 147 -7.63 10.15 0.94
CA LEU A 147 -8.10 10.41 -0.44
C LEU A 147 -9.33 9.58 -0.83
N GLY A 148 -10.14 9.15 0.14
CA GLY A 148 -11.40 8.46 -0.10
C GLY A 148 -12.35 9.35 -0.91
N LYS A 149 -12.55 9.00 -2.19
CA LYS A 149 -13.70 9.51 -2.94
C LYS A 149 -14.91 8.75 -2.43
N LYS A 150 -15.94 9.48 -1.97
CA LYS A 150 -17.29 8.92 -1.81
C LYS A 150 -17.62 8.22 -3.13
N GLU A 151 -17.84 6.91 -3.09
CA GLU A 151 -18.63 6.27 -4.14
C GLU A 151 -20.01 6.92 -4.07
N GLU A 152 -20.22 7.96 -4.87
CA GLU A 152 -21.55 8.34 -5.30
C GLU A 152 -22.07 7.17 -6.12
N ARG A 153 -22.75 6.26 -5.41
CA ARG A 153 -23.66 5.29 -5.99
C ARG A 153 -24.67 6.08 -6.80
N LYS A 154 -24.40 6.30 -8.09
CA LYS A 154 -25.43 6.69 -9.04
C LYS A 154 -26.35 5.49 -9.19
N VAL A 155 -27.40 5.51 -8.37
CA VAL A 155 -28.65 4.80 -8.60
C VAL A 155 -29.31 5.33 -9.87
#